data_AF-A0A9N9UDI1-F1
#
_entry.id   AF-A0A9N9UDI1-F1
#
_cell.length_a   1.000
_cell.length_b   1.000
_cell.length_c   1.000
_cell.angle_alpha   90.00
_cell.angle_beta   90.00
_cell.angle_gamma   90.00
#
_symmetry.space_group_name_H-M   'P 1'
#
loop_
_entity.id
_entity.type
_entity.pdbx_description
1 polymer ?
#
loop_
_entity_poly.entity_id
_entity_poly.type
_entity_poly.pdbx_seq_one_letter_code
_entity_poly.pdbx_strand_id
1 'polypeptide(L)'
;MAAECTRNCGCAGCGVVSSVSFVQSGSKWTATAPNWGTAVLNDDDNTITVTNTGSKWASFNLYGASCITLEAGDTCTSTRLSSEVPSRGLMQLFLTENTSGSWDEMGATAR
;
A
#
# COMPACT_ATOMS: atom_id res chain seq x y z
N MET A 1 -4.21 -8.24 15.38
CA MET A 1 -4.53 -6.82 15.70
C MET A 1 -4.76 -6.14 14.35
N ALA A 2 -5.69 -5.19 14.24
CA ALA A 2 -5.84 -4.47 12.97
C ALA A 2 -4.60 -3.58 12.79
N ALA A 3 -3.81 -3.83 11.76
CA ALA A 3 -2.65 -2.98 11.45
C ALA A 3 -3.17 -1.56 11.18
N GLU A 4 -2.53 -0.56 11.79
CA GLU A 4 -2.83 0.83 11.50
C GLU A 4 -2.34 1.15 10.09
N CYS A 5 -3.19 1.74 9.24
CA CYS A 5 -2.77 2.21 7.92
C CYS A 5 -1.94 3.47 8.11
N THR A 6 -0.68 3.32 8.52
CA THR A 6 0.24 4.44 8.58
C THR A 6 0.52 4.91 7.16
N ARG A 7 -0.11 6.04 6.79
CA ARG A 7 0.12 6.73 5.53
C ARG A 7 1.33 7.64 5.69
N ASN A 8 2.47 7.26 5.11
CA ASN A 8 3.66 8.12 5.09
C ASN A 8 3.77 8.84 3.74
N CYS A 9 4.14 10.13 3.74
CA CYS A 9 4.30 10.96 2.55
C CYS A 9 5.76 11.01 2.03
N GLY A 10 6.61 10.08 2.47
CA GLY A 10 7.97 9.93 1.95
C GLY A 10 8.07 8.73 1.00
N CYS A 11 8.70 8.90 -0.16
CA CYS A 11 9.14 7.77 -0.97
C CYS A 11 10.17 6.99 -0.14
N ALA A 12 9.78 5.85 0.43
CA ALA A 12 10.74 4.92 1.02
C ALA A 12 11.55 4.30 -0.13
N GLY A 13 12.57 5.02 -0.58
CA GLY A 13 13.52 4.56 -1.56
C GLY A 13 14.59 3.73 -0.87
N CYS A 14 14.50 2.41 -0.98
CA CYS A 14 15.62 1.45 -0.95
C CYS A 14 15.17 0.17 -1.69
N GLY A 15 15.19 0.19 -3.02
CA GLY A 15 14.99 -0.99 -3.87
C GLY A 15 13.53 -1.42 -4.05
N VAL A 16 12.85 -0.84 -5.06
CA VAL A 16 11.55 -1.36 -5.50
C VAL A 16 11.70 -2.83 -5.88
N VAL A 17 11.01 -3.71 -5.15
CA VAL A 17 11.04 -5.16 -5.37
C VAL A 17 9.94 -5.62 -6.33
N SER A 18 8.89 -4.81 -6.50
CA SER A 18 7.82 -5.08 -7.46
C SER A 18 7.10 -3.79 -7.85
N SER A 19 6.69 -3.69 -9.12
CA SER A 19 5.85 -2.62 -9.64
C SER A 19 4.71 -3.22 -10.45
N VAL A 20 3.47 -2.95 -10.07
CA VAL A 20 2.29 -3.51 -10.74
C VAL A 20 1.23 -2.43 -10.96
N SER A 21 0.57 -2.48 -12.11
CA SER A 21 -0.54 -1.58 -12.43
C SER A 21 -1.85 -2.10 -11.87
N PHE A 22 -2.76 -1.18 -11.54
CA PHE A 22 -4.12 -1.54 -11.15
C PHE A 22 -4.93 -2.03 -12.35
N VAL A 23 -5.69 -3.09 -12.15
CA VAL A 23 -6.66 -3.63 -13.11
C VAL A 23 -8.07 -3.40 -12.56
N GLN A 24 -8.95 -2.85 -13.37
CA GLN A 24 -10.34 -2.59 -12.99
C GLN A 24 -11.22 -3.82 -13.21
N SER A 25 -12.09 -4.11 -12.25
CA SER A 25 -13.22 -5.03 -12.39
C SER A 25 -14.43 -4.44 -11.67
N GLY A 26 -15.41 -3.94 -12.44
CA GLY A 26 -16.53 -3.17 -11.89
C GLY A 26 -16.04 -1.92 -11.15
N SER A 27 -16.52 -1.72 -9.92
CA SER A 27 -16.13 -0.63 -9.02
C SER A 27 -14.83 -0.87 -8.24
N LYS A 28 -14.09 -1.94 -8.55
CA LYS A 28 -12.86 -2.32 -7.83
C LYS A 28 -11.65 -2.23 -8.74
N TRP A 29 -10.57 -1.67 -8.21
CA TRP A 29 -9.25 -1.65 -8.83
C TRP A 29 -8.30 -2.48 -7.99
N THR A 30 -7.70 -3.49 -8.59
CA THR A 30 -6.81 -4.42 -7.90
C THR A 30 -5.42 -4.37 -8.49
N ALA A 31 -4.41 -4.23 -7.64
CA ALA A 31 -3.01 -4.39 -7.97
C ALA A 31 -2.44 -5.54 -7.15
N THR A 32 -1.95 -6.58 -7.83
CA THR A 32 -1.41 -7.79 -7.19
C THR A 32 0.07 -7.90 -7.48
N ALA A 33 0.89 -7.86 -6.44
CA ALA A 33 2.32 -8.11 -6.55
C ALA A 33 2.62 -9.53 -6.04
N PRO A 34 3.08 -10.44 -6.93
CA PRO A 34 3.34 -11.82 -6.56
C PRO A 34 4.32 -11.94 -5.39
N ASN A 35 4.00 -12.80 -4.41
CA ASN A 35 4.79 -13.05 -3.19
C ASN A 35 4.87 -11.89 -2.18
N TRP A 36 4.20 -10.76 -2.44
CA TRP A 36 4.24 -9.58 -1.58
C TRP A 36 2.88 -9.19 -1.07
N GLY A 37 1.87 -9.14 -1.92
CA GLY A 37 0.54 -8.74 -1.48
C GLY A 37 -0.33 -8.11 -2.54
N THR A 38 -1.41 -7.49 -2.07
CA THR A 38 -2.45 -6.91 -2.90
C THR A 38 -2.90 -5.56 -2.35
N ALA A 39 -3.15 -4.61 -3.24
CA ALA A 39 -3.88 -3.39 -2.95
C ALA A 39 -5.19 -3.38 -3.75
N VAL A 40 -6.30 -3.09 -3.07
CA VAL A 40 -7.64 -3.02 -3.64
C VAL A 40 -8.22 -1.65 -3.32
N LEU A 41 -8.58 -0.91 -4.35
CA LEU A 41 -9.35 0.33 -4.22
C LEU A 41 -10.80 0.02 -4.60
N ASN A 42 -11.72 0.38 -3.72
CA ASN A 42 -13.15 0.20 -3.94
C ASN A 42 -13.81 1.57 -4.11
N ASP A 43 -14.35 1.84 -5.30
CA ASP A 43 -15.08 3.06 -5.62
C ASP A 43 -16.42 3.13 -4.86
N ASP A 44 -17.11 1.99 -4.65
CA ASP A 44 -18.44 1.96 -4.02
C ASP A 44 -18.40 2.38 -2.55
N ASP A 45 -17.43 1.84 -1.81
CA ASP A 45 -17.27 2.07 -0.38
C ASP A 45 -16.24 3.17 -0.05
N ASN A 46 -15.65 3.78 -1.08
CA ASN A 46 -14.56 4.75 -0.98
C ASN A 46 -13.42 4.30 -0.03
N THR A 47 -13.02 3.04 -0.15
CA THR A 47 -11.99 2.42 0.69
C THR A 47 -10.79 1.96 -0.11
N ILE A 48 -9.66 1.86 0.57
CA ILE A 48 -8.52 1.08 0.16
C ILE A 48 -8.30 -0.06 1.15
N THR A 49 -8.05 -1.25 0.65
CA THR A 49 -7.56 -2.39 1.42
C THR A 49 -6.21 -2.82 0.88
N VAL A 50 -5.22 -2.92 1.76
CA VAL A 50 -3.88 -3.41 1.44
C VAL A 50 -3.61 -4.63 2.30
N THR A 51 -3.10 -5.68 1.68
CA THR A 51 -2.73 -6.93 2.35
C THR A 51 -1.29 -7.25 2.01
N ASN A 52 -0.47 -7.49 3.03
CA ASN A 52 0.88 -8.01 2.90
C ASN A 52 0.85 -9.52 3.08
N THR A 53 1.06 -10.27 2.00
CA THR A 53 1.19 -11.73 2.04
C THR A 53 2.64 -12.19 2.08
N GLY A 54 3.59 -11.25 2.05
CA GLY A 54 5.01 -11.52 2.18
C GLY A 54 5.41 -11.95 3.59
N SER A 55 6.63 -12.45 3.70
CA SER A 55 7.25 -12.89 4.97
C SER A 55 8.00 -11.77 5.70
N LYS A 56 8.00 -10.56 5.14
CA LYS A 56 8.69 -9.38 5.66
C LYS A 56 7.74 -8.18 5.65
N TRP A 57 8.13 -7.14 6.39
CA TRP A 57 7.50 -5.84 6.28
C TRP A 57 7.64 -5.28 4.87
N ALA A 58 6.55 -4.69 4.38
CA ALA A 58 6.51 -4.11 3.05
C ALA A 58 5.79 -2.76 3.06
N SER A 59 6.33 -1.82 2.28
CA SER A 59 5.68 -0.53 2.00
C SER A 59 5.06 -0.56 0.60
N PHE A 60 3.74 -0.40 0.56
CA PHE A 60 2.88 -0.33 -0.59
C PHE A 60 2.71 1.14 -0.98
N ASN A 61 3.47 1.59 -1.97
CA ASN A 61 3.43 2.97 -2.44
C ASN A 61 2.47 3.06 -3.61
N LEU A 62 1.36 3.74 -3.39
CA LEU A 62 0.42 4.17 -4.42
C LEU A 62 0.93 5.47 -5.01
N TYR A 63 1.57 5.37 -6.17
CA TYR A 63 2.25 6.52 -6.77
C TYR A 63 1.31 7.71 -6.95
N GLY A 64 1.74 8.87 -6.44
CA GLY A 64 0.98 10.12 -6.48
C GLY A 64 -0.07 10.32 -5.39
N ALA A 65 -0.16 9.40 -4.40
CA ALA A 65 -1.18 9.52 -3.36
C ALA A 65 -0.77 9.12 -1.94
N SER A 66 -0.29 7.89 -1.73
CA SER A 66 -0.08 7.39 -0.37
C SER A 66 0.92 6.23 -0.30
N CYS A 67 1.57 6.06 0.84
CA CYS A 67 2.42 4.92 1.12
C CYS A 67 1.89 4.22 2.37
N ILE A 68 1.48 2.96 2.23
CA ILE A 68 0.92 2.15 3.33
C ILE A 68 1.95 1.09 3.68
N THR A 69 2.37 1.04 4.94
CA THR A 69 3.34 0.04 5.40
C THR A 69 2.64 -0.98 6.28
N LEU A 70 2.94 -2.27 6.07
CA LEU A 70 2.33 -3.38 6.80
C LEU A 70 3.38 -4.39 7.21
N GLU A 71 3.19 -5.01 8.38
CA GLU A 71 3.95 -6.18 8.80
C GLU A 71 3.64 -7.38 7.89
N ALA A 72 4.47 -8.42 8.01
CA ALA A 72 4.24 -9.67 7.30
C ALA A 72 2.91 -10.31 7.74
N GLY A 73 2.04 -10.65 6.78
CA GLY A 73 0.74 -11.27 7.04
C GLY A 73 -0.39 -10.30 7.41
N ASP A 74 -0.10 -9.01 7.57
CA ASP A 74 -1.10 -8.03 7.99
C ASP A 74 -1.96 -7.52 6.83
N THR A 75 -3.16 -7.05 7.20
CA THR A 75 -4.08 -6.35 6.31
C THR A 75 -4.54 -5.07 6.98
N CYS A 76 -4.60 -4.01 6.19
CA CYS A 76 -5.18 -2.76 6.61
C CYS A 76 -6.23 -2.25 5.62
N THR A 77 -7.28 -1.64 6.15
CA THR A 77 -8.31 -0.93 5.39
C THR A 77 -8.39 0.51 5.86
N SER A 78 -8.41 1.46 4.93
CA SER A 78 -8.53 2.89 5.22
C SER A 78 -9.46 3.56 4.22
N THR A 79 -9.95 4.76 4.55
CA THR A 79 -10.66 5.60 3.60
C THR A 79 -9.71 6.01 2.47
N ARG A 80 -10.23 5.99 1.25
CA ARG A 80 -9.49 6.41 0.06
C ARG A 80 -9.42 7.94 -0.02
N LEU A 81 -8.26 8.45 -0.40
CA LEU A 81 -8.03 9.86 -0.71
C LEU A 81 -8.50 10.16 -2.14
N SER A 82 -9.00 11.38 -2.35
CA SER A 82 -9.46 11.84 -3.66
C SER A 82 -8.35 11.91 -4.72
N SER A 83 -7.08 11.92 -4.32
CA SER A 83 -5.91 11.83 -5.22
C SER A 83 -5.63 10.42 -5.72
N GLU A 84 -6.21 9.38 -5.11
CA GLU A 84 -6.08 7.98 -5.51
C GLU A 84 -7.03 7.72 -6.67
N VAL A 85 -6.65 8.10 -7.90
CA VAL A 85 -7.49 7.99 -9.12
C VAL A 85 -6.88 7.03 -10.15
N PRO A 86 -7.13 5.71 -10.04
CA PRO A 86 -6.53 4.71 -10.94
C PRO A 86 -7.08 4.77 -12.36
N SER A 87 -8.31 5.27 -12.53
CA SER A 87 -9.00 5.38 -13.81
C SER A 87 -8.28 6.24 -14.85
N ARG A 88 -7.32 7.06 -14.43
CA ARG A 88 -6.47 7.84 -15.35
C ARG A 88 -5.29 7.03 -15.91
N GLY A 89 -5.13 5.76 -15.50
CA GLY A 89 -4.02 4.90 -15.90
C GLY A 89 -2.66 5.30 -15.32
N LEU A 90 -2.66 6.18 -14.31
CA LEU A 90 -1.44 6.78 -13.74
C LEU A 90 -1.06 6.19 -12.36
N MET A 91 -1.88 5.30 -11.80
CA MET A 91 -1.56 4.67 -10.51
C MET A 91 -0.88 3.32 -10.71
N GLN A 92 0.29 3.21 -10.11
CA GLN A 92 1.04 1.98 -9.96
C GLN A 92 1.28 1.73 -8.48
N LEU A 93 1.27 0.46 -8.09
CA LEU A 93 1.70 0.01 -6.79
C LEU A 93 3.20 -0.30 -6.88
N PHE A 94 4.02 0.46 -6.16
CA PHE A 94 5.43 0.18 -5.97
C PHE A 94 5.65 -0.43 -4.59
N LEU A 95 6.27 -1.58 -4.56
CA LEU A 95 6.59 -2.29 -3.33
C LEU A 95 8.05 -2.13 -2.99
N THR A 96 8.29 -1.82 -1.72
CA THR A 96 9.63 -1.77 -1.16
C THR A 96 9.69 -2.72 0.01
N GLU A 97 10.69 -3.60 0.02
CA GLU A 97 11.00 -4.41 1.19
C GLU A 97 11.69 -3.50 2.22
N ASN A 98 11.17 -3.43 3.44
CA ASN A 98 11.95 -2.79 4.50
C ASN A 98 12.85 -3.82 5.18
N THR A 99 14.16 -3.62 5.09
CA THR A 99 15.19 -4.45 5.74
C THR A 99 15.70 -3.88 7.06
N SER A 100 15.41 -2.60 7.38
CA SER A 100 15.86 -1.96 8.62
C SER A 100 14.79 -2.08 9.70
N GLY A 101 15.02 -2.97 10.67
CA GLY A 101 14.12 -3.27 11.79
C GLY A 101 13.96 -2.20 12.88
N SER A 102 13.85 -0.92 12.54
CA SER A 102 13.40 0.12 13.49
C SER A 102 12.73 1.25 12.72
N TRP A 103 11.47 1.55 13.06
CA TRP A 103 10.67 2.63 12.48
C TRP A 103 10.39 3.76 13.48
N ASP A 104 11.08 3.80 14.63
CA ASP A 104 10.98 4.91 15.60
C ASP A 104 11.29 6.28 14.97
N GLU A 105 12.00 6.32 13.84
CA GLU A 105 12.43 7.56 13.18
C GLU A 105 11.50 8.07 12.06
N MET A 106 10.47 7.31 11.63
CA MET A 106 9.55 7.74 10.55
C MET A 106 8.16 8.18 11.02
N GLY A 107 8.05 8.61 12.28
CA GLY A 107 6.87 9.33 12.77
C GLY A 107 5.60 8.48 12.91
N ALA A 108 5.71 7.14 12.87
CA ALA A 108 4.66 6.25 13.35
C ALA A 108 4.58 6.37 14.88
N THR A 109 3.98 7.46 15.36
CA THR A 109 3.60 7.53 16.77
C THR A 109 2.46 6.54 16.94
N ALA A 110 2.79 5.32 17.34
CA ALA A 110 1.86 4.42 18.00
C ALA A 110 1.38 5.13 19.26
N ARG A 111 0.12 5.55 19.28
CA ARG A 111 -0.58 5.99 20.50
C ARG A 111 -2.02 5.53 20.46
#